data_AF-A0A8T3NI76-F1
#
_entry.id   AF-A0A8T3NI76-F1
#
_cell.length_a   1.000
_cell.length_b   1.000
_cell.length_c   1.000
_cell.angle_alpha   90.00
_cell.angle_beta   90.00
_cell.angle_gamma   90.00
#
_symmetry.space_group_name_H-M   'P 1'
#
loop_
_entity.id
_entity.type
_entity.pdbx_description
1 polymer ?
#
loop_
_entity_poly.entity_id
_entity_poly.type
_entity_poly.pdbx_seq_one_letter_code
_entity_poly.pdbx_strand_id
1 'polypeptide(L)'
;MEERGLLGTVDPRVKLGWVLATLVAGLIFVDVRSLLVVLASIALVAAIGGVLGATLRRLRSLGVIVVMIGLILGLTIPGEPLVALGPLQISREGLTLGVISILRMFVFAAPLVIVVMTTNNSDLIQGFMAFKLPLDYALMIVLALNFVPLYLEEFGRIADAQKARAHALVERGLLGRARGLIPIFVPLTLNAVDRADTVGKVLEIRGVARRRFRPEFDPINGPSWALLGATLLLAGLALASAALGRDLIATWLEGAWRAPFSAA
;
A
#
# COMPACT_ATOMS: atom_id res chain seq x y z
N MET A 1 10.59 5.85 17.36
CA MET A 1 10.64 6.78 16.20
C MET A 1 11.95 6.61 15.41
N GLU A 2 12.44 5.37 15.23
CA GLU A 2 13.86 5.11 14.88
C GLU A 2 14.05 4.33 13.57
N GLU A 3 12.99 4.11 12.79
CA GLU A 3 13.06 3.28 11.57
C GLU A 3 13.04 4.13 10.29
N ARG A 4 13.54 5.36 10.32
CA ARG A 4 13.52 6.21 9.12
C ARG A 4 14.59 5.83 8.09
N GLY A 5 15.74 5.32 8.51
CA GLY A 5 16.81 4.89 7.61
C GLY A 5 17.14 5.92 6.50
N LEU A 6 17.78 5.49 5.42
CA LEU A 6 18.06 6.35 4.26
C LEU A 6 16.83 6.57 3.38
N LEU A 7 15.83 5.68 3.47
CA LEU A 7 14.58 5.84 2.72
C LEU A 7 13.72 6.97 3.27
N GLY A 8 13.84 7.34 4.54
CA GLY A 8 13.08 8.43 5.14
C GLY A 8 13.33 9.79 4.48
N THR A 9 14.51 10.02 3.92
CA THR A 9 14.94 11.28 3.31
C THR A 9 14.63 11.37 1.81
N VAL A 10 14.14 10.28 1.21
CA VAL A 10 13.76 10.23 -0.21
C VAL A 10 12.46 10.98 -0.45
N ASP A 11 12.42 11.69 -1.58
CA ASP A 11 11.29 12.48 -2.03
C ASP A 11 9.99 11.65 -2.09
N PRO A 12 8.88 12.14 -1.51
CA PRO A 12 7.63 11.38 -1.40
C PRO A 12 7.04 11.00 -2.76
N ARG A 13 7.25 11.83 -3.79
CA ARG A 13 6.79 11.56 -5.17
C ARG A 13 7.45 10.34 -5.76
N VAL A 14 8.75 10.22 -5.55
CA VAL A 14 9.57 9.14 -6.07
C VAL A 14 9.18 7.82 -5.38
N LYS A 15 8.92 7.87 -4.07
CA LYS A 15 8.36 6.73 -3.33
C LYS A 15 6.98 6.31 -3.85
N LEU A 16 6.07 7.26 -4.06
CA LEU A 16 4.73 6.98 -4.59
C LEU A 16 4.79 6.41 -6.01
N GLY A 17 5.64 6.98 -6.86
CA GLY A 17 5.90 6.47 -8.20
C GLY A 17 6.49 5.06 -8.19
N TRP A 18 7.43 4.78 -7.27
CA TRP A 18 7.99 3.44 -7.09
C TRP A 18 6.94 2.42 -6.65
N VAL A 19 6.11 2.75 -5.65
CA VAL A 19 5.02 1.87 -5.22
C VAL A 19 4.11 1.57 -6.41
N LEU A 20 3.66 2.61 -7.11
CA LEU A 20 2.78 2.44 -8.26
C LEU A 20 3.43 1.56 -9.35
N ALA A 21 4.71 1.77 -9.65
CA ALA A 21 5.45 0.94 -10.59
C ALA A 21 5.53 -0.52 -10.15
N THR A 22 5.79 -0.79 -8.87
CA THR A 22 5.82 -2.17 -8.33
C THR A 22 4.45 -2.84 -8.33
N LEU A 23 3.36 -2.08 -8.11
CA LEU A 23 1.99 -2.59 -8.20
C LEU A 23 1.63 -2.94 -9.65
N VAL A 24 1.95 -2.05 -10.59
CA VAL A 24 1.74 -2.30 -12.04
C VAL A 24 2.55 -3.50 -12.50
N ALA A 25 3.81 -3.62 -12.06
CA ALA A 25 4.64 -4.78 -12.32
C ALA A 25 3.97 -6.06 -11.79
N GLY A 26 3.56 -6.11 -10.52
CA GLY A 26 2.90 -7.29 -9.95
C GLY A 26 1.58 -7.68 -10.64
N LEU A 27 0.93 -6.74 -11.34
CA LEU A 27 -0.28 -6.99 -12.14
C LEU A 27 0.04 -7.57 -13.52
N ILE A 28 1.02 -7.01 -14.22
CA ILE A 28 1.40 -7.43 -15.59
C ILE A 28 2.10 -8.80 -15.56
N PHE A 29 2.92 -9.04 -14.54
CA PHE A 29 3.72 -10.25 -14.44
C PHE A 29 2.93 -11.41 -13.84
N VAL A 30 2.93 -12.54 -14.55
CA VAL A 30 2.27 -13.79 -14.14
C VAL A 30 3.30 -14.89 -13.84
N ASP A 31 4.54 -14.75 -14.30
CA ASP A 31 5.59 -15.74 -14.09
C ASP A 31 6.20 -15.66 -12.69
N VAL A 32 6.37 -16.82 -12.06
CA VAL A 32 7.04 -16.94 -10.73
C VAL A 32 8.42 -16.28 -10.74
N ARG A 33 9.21 -16.44 -11.82
CA ARG A 33 10.55 -15.86 -11.93
C ARG A 33 10.51 -14.34 -11.90
N SER A 34 9.62 -13.73 -12.67
CA SER A 34 9.47 -12.27 -12.74
C SER A 34 9.00 -11.68 -11.40
N LEU A 35 8.07 -12.34 -10.72
CA LEU A 35 7.62 -11.95 -9.37
C LEU A 35 8.73 -12.05 -8.32
N LEU A 36 9.58 -13.08 -8.40
CA LEU A 36 10.76 -13.20 -7.53
C LEU A 36 11.77 -12.08 -7.77
N VAL A 37 12.03 -11.71 -9.02
CA VAL A 37 12.93 -10.59 -9.35
C VAL A 37 12.37 -9.27 -8.79
N VAL A 38 11.07 -9.02 -8.95
CA VAL A 38 10.41 -7.84 -8.38
C VAL A 38 10.50 -7.87 -6.85
N LEU A 39 10.20 -9.00 -6.20
CA LEU A 39 10.29 -9.09 -4.74
C LEU A 39 11.73 -8.90 -4.22
N ALA A 40 12.73 -9.49 -4.90
CA ALA A 40 14.13 -9.35 -4.55
C ALA A 40 14.60 -7.90 -4.63
N SER A 41 14.14 -7.15 -5.63
CA SER A 41 14.45 -5.73 -5.76
C SER A 41 13.81 -4.88 -4.65
N ILE A 42 12.58 -5.21 -4.23
CA ILE A 42 11.90 -4.53 -3.13
C ILE A 42 12.67 -4.78 -1.84
N ALA A 43 13.13 -6.02 -1.64
CA ALA A 43 14.00 -6.37 -0.52
C ALA A 43 15.35 -5.63 -0.59
N LEU A 44 15.96 -5.48 -1.77
CA LEU A 44 17.20 -4.72 -1.95
C LEU A 44 17.01 -3.23 -1.60
N VAL A 45 15.94 -2.60 -2.08
CA VAL A 45 15.59 -1.22 -1.74
C VAL A 45 15.37 -1.08 -0.23
N ALA A 46 14.65 -2.02 0.39
CA ALA A 46 14.43 -2.03 1.83
C ALA A 46 15.72 -2.25 2.63
N ALA A 47 16.67 -3.04 2.11
CA ALA A 47 17.98 -3.29 2.71
C ALA A 47 18.86 -2.04 2.67
N ILE A 48 19.00 -1.42 1.50
CA ILE A 48 19.73 -0.15 1.31
C ILE A 48 19.11 0.94 2.19
N GLY A 49 17.78 0.94 2.31
CA GLY A 49 17.05 1.84 3.17
C GLY A 49 17.17 1.60 4.67
N GLY A 50 17.76 0.49 5.12
CA GLY A 50 17.87 0.12 6.54
C GLY A 50 16.55 -0.30 7.20
N VAL A 51 15.49 -0.55 6.43
CA VAL A 51 14.14 -0.86 6.94
C VAL A 51 13.72 -2.31 6.70
N LEU A 52 14.59 -3.15 6.13
CA LEU A 52 14.28 -4.54 5.80
C LEU A 52 13.82 -5.35 7.01
N GLY A 53 14.52 -5.25 8.16
CA GLY A 53 14.16 -6.00 9.37
C GLY A 53 12.78 -5.64 9.91
N ALA A 54 12.45 -4.35 9.88
CA ALA A 54 11.14 -3.85 10.30
C ALA A 54 10.02 -4.27 9.34
N THR A 55 10.32 -4.21 8.03
CA THR A 55 9.41 -4.66 6.96
C THR A 55 9.12 -6.15 7.08
N LEU A 56 10.13 -6.99 7.31
CA LEU A 56 9.94 -8.43 7.51
C LEU A 56 9.12 -8.75 8.76
N ARG A 57 9.30 -8.02 9.86
CA ARG A 57 8.48 -8.21 11.07
C ARG A 57 6.99 -7.97 10.77
N ARG A 58 6.65 -6.91 10.04
CA ARG A 58 5.27 -6.59 9.66
C ARG A 58 4.72 -7.56 8.62
N LEU A 59 5.53 -7.90 7.61
CA LEU A 59 5.17 -8.89 6.60
C LEU A 59 4.99 -10.29 7.19
N ARG A 60 5.70 -10.66 8.25
CA ARG A 60 5.51 -11.94 8.93
C ARG A 60 4.10 -12.08 9.52
N SER A 61 3.58 -11.01 10.12
CA SER A 61 2.21 -11.00 10.64
C SER A 61 1.18 -11.15 9.51
N LEU A 62 1.38 -10.47 8.38
CA LEU A 62 0.53 -10.59 7.19
C LEU A 62 0.71 -11.95 6.48
N GLY A 63 1.90 -12.53 6.55
CA GLY A 63 2.28 -13.74 5.83
C GLY A 63 1.45 -14.95 6.21
N VAL A 64 0.98 -15.05 7.46
CA VAL A 64 0.07 -16.12 7.89
C VAL A 64 -1.23 -16.08 7.09
N ILE A 65 -1.83 -14.88 6.94
CA ILE A 65 -3.08 -14.69 6.20
C ILE A 65 -2.85 -14.92 4.70
N VAL A 66 -1.76 -14.38 4.15
CA VAL A 66 -1.41 -14.52 2.73
C VAL A 66 -1.20 -15.99 2.34
N VAL A 67 -0.46 -16.75 3.15
CA VAL A 67 -0.21 -18.18 2.91
C VAL A 67 -1.51 -18.96 3.03
N MET A 68 -2.37 -18.65 4.00
CA MET A 68 -3.68 -19.30 4.13
C MET A 68 -4.54 -19.07 2.88
N ILE A 69 -4.62 -17.82 2.39
CA ILE A 69 -5.38 -17.50 1.17
C ILE A 69 -4.78 -18.22 -0.05
N GLY A 70 -3.46 -18.21 -0.19
CA GLY A 70 -2.76 -18.91 -1.28
C GLY A 70 -2.97 -20.42 -1.26
N LEU A 71 -3.02 -21.03 -0.07
CA LEU A 71 -3.30 -22.46 0.09
C LEU A 71 -4.75 -22.77 -0.30
N ILE A 72 -5.71 -21.95 0.14
CA ILE A 72 -7.12 -22.11 -0.24
C ILE A 72 -7.27 -22.00 -1.76
N LEU A 73 -6.68 -20.98 -2.38
CA LEU A 73 -6.68 -20.82 -3.84
C LEU A 73 -6.05 -22.03 -4.53
N GLY A 74 -4.91 -22.51 -4.04
CA GLY A 74 -4.23 -23.65 -4.65
C GLY A 74 -4.96 -24.98 -4.52
N LEU A 75 -5.83 -25.14 -3.52
CA LEU A 75 -6.65 -26.33 -3.30
C LEU A 75 -8.03 -26.27 -3.98
N THR A 76 -8.50 -25.08 -4.35
CA THR A 76 -9.87 -24.88 -4.87
C THR A 76 -9.91 -24.85 -6.41
N ILE A 77 -8.78 -24.59 -7.07
CA ILE A 77 -8.75 -24.45 -8.53
C ILE A 77 -8.75 -25.84 -9.21
N PRO A 78 -9.77 -26.17 -10.01
CA PRO A 78 -9.83 -27.43 -10.74
C PRO A 78 -8.76 -27.46 -11.85
N GLY A 79 -8.05 -28.58 -11.98
CA GLY A 79 -6.97 -28.79 -12.95
C GLY A 79 -6.61 -30.28 -13.06
N GLU A 80 -5.46 -30.63 -13.64
CA GLU A 80 -5.02 -32.03 -13.73
C GLU A 80 -4.61 -32.54 -12.34
N PRO A 81 -5.31 -33.55 -11.78
CA PRO A 81 -5.08 -33.99 -10.43
C PRO A 81 -3.78 -34.81 -10.34
N LEU A 82 -2.78 -34.34 -9.59
CA LEU A 82 -1.60 -35.15 -9.25
C LEU A 82 -1.90 -36.11 -8.10
N VAL A 83 -2.68 -35.65 -7.11
CA VAL A 83 -3.11 -36.43 -5.95
C VAL A 83 -4.52 -36.01 -5.60
N ALA A 84 -5.46 -36.95 -5.66
CA ALA A 84 -6.83 -36.75 -5.20
C ALA A 84 -6.95 -37.26 -3.75
N LEU A 85 -7.12 -36.35 -2.80
CA LEU A 85 -7.44 -36.69 -1.41
C LEU A 85 -8.92 -36.33 -1.15
N GLY A 86 -9.83 -37.16 -1.64
CA GLY A 86 -11.28 -36.95 -1.49
C GLY A 86 -11.81 -35.73 -2.28
N PRO A 87 -12.58 -34.80 -1.68
CA PRO A 87 -13.10 -33.61 -2.38
C PRO A 87 -12.01 -32.55 -2.68
N LEU A 88 -10.80 -32.74 -2.14
CA LEU A 88 -9.64 -31.88 -2.37
C LEU A 88 -8.76 -32.54 -3.43
N GLN A 89 -8.79 -31.98 -4.64
CA GLN A 89 -7.90 -32.38 -5.72
C GLN A 89 -6.74 -31.38 -5.77
N ILE A 90 -5.52 -31.86 -5.49
CA ILE A 90 -4.33 -31.03 -5.63
C ILE A 90 -3.93 -31.07 -7.09
N SER A 91 -4.26 -30.01 -7.82
CA SER A 91 -3.89 -29.84 -9.23
C SER A 91 -2.53 -29.16 -9.36
N ARG A 92 -1.80 -29.47 -10.44
CA ARG A 92 -0.52 -28.80 -10.73
C ARG A 92 -0.75 -27.31 -10.98
N GLU A 93 -1.84 -26.99 -11.66
CA GLU A 93 -2.29 -25.63 -11.99
C GLU A 93 -2.70 -24.86 -10.74
N GLY A 94 -3.40 -25.51 -9.81
CA GLY A 94 -3.78 -24.92 -8.53
C GLY A 94 -2.54 -24.55 -7.71
N LEU A 95 -1.56 -25.46 -7.61
CA LEU A 95 -0.33 -25.18 -6.87
C LEU A 95 0.46 -24.01 -7.48
N THR A 96 0.61 -23.95 -8.81
CA THR A 96 1.34 -22.86 -9.47
C THR A 96 0.62 -21.53 -9.29
N LEU A 97 -0.70 -21.48 -9.46
CA LEU A 97 -1.50 -20.27 -9.24
C LEU A 97 -1.53 -19.83 -7.77
N GLY A 98 -1.53 -20.78 -6.83
CA GLY A 98 -1.41 -20.52 -5.40
C GLY A 98 -0.08 -19.85 -5.07
N VAL A 99 1.04 -20.38 -5.58
CA VAL A 99 2.37 -19.80 -5.40
C VAL A 99 2.46 -18.40 -6.02
N ILE A 100 1.96 -18.23 -7.26
CA ILE A 100 1.91 -16.91 -7.94
C ILE A 100 1.10 -15.92 -7.11
N SER A 101 -0.04 -16.34 -6.55
CA SER A 101 -0.90 -15.48 -5.73
C SER A 101 -0.23 -15.05 -4.42
N ILE A 102 0.47 -15.97 -3.75
CA ILE A 102 1.25 -15.66 -2.54
C ILE A 102 2.34 -14.64 -2.85
N LEU A 103 3.14 -14.89 -3.90
CA LEU A 103 4.20 -13.97 -4.31
C LEU A 103 3.62 -12.60 -4.69
N ARG A 104 2.51 -12.56 -5.43
CA ARG A 104 1.85 -11.31 -5.84
C ARG A 104 1.35 -10.51 -4.64
N MET A 105 0.76 -11.17 -3.63
CA MET A 105 0.36 -10.50 -2.40
C MET A 105 1.56 -9.88 -1.67
N PHE A 106 2.70 -10.56 -1.62
CA PHE A 106 3.92 -9.98 -1.04
C PHE A 106 4.46 -8.80 -1.87
N VAL A 107 4.42 -8.89 -3.20
CA VAL A 107 4.80 -7.78 -4.10
C VAL A 107 3.92 -6.56 -3.90
N PHE A 108 2.63 -6.73 -3.56
CA PHE A 108 1.75 -5.60 -3.25
C PHE A 108 1.92 -5.08 -1.81
N ALA A 109 2.05 -5.98 -0.83
CA ALA A 109 2.11 -5.63 0.57
C ALA A 109 3.44 -4.97 0.98
N ALA A 110 4.58 -5.51 0.51
CA ALA A 110 5.91 -5.05 0.90
C ALA A 110 6.19 -3.55 0.61
N PRO A 111 5.98 -3.03 -0.61
CA PRO A 111 6.28 -1.63 -0.92
C PRO A 111 5.32 -0.69 -0.18
N LEU A 112 4.06 -1.09 0.02
CA LEU A 112 3.09 -0.33 0.80
C LEU A 112 3.53 -0.21 2.27
N VAL A 113 3.92 -1.32 2.89
CA VAL A 113 4.45 -1.33 4.26
C VAL A 113 5.66 -0.40 4.39
N ILE A 114 6.60 -0.48 3.45
CA ILE A 114 7.81 0.37 3.45
C ILE A 114 7.43 1.86 3.39
N VAL A 115 6.52 2.25 2.49
CA VAL A 115 6.14 3.67 2.34
C VAL A 115 5.37 4.17 3.55
N VAL A 116 4.43 3.41 4.10
CA VAL A 116 3.68 3.78 5.32
C VAL A 116 4.62 3.95 6.51
N MET A 117 5.71 3.19 6.58
CA MET A 117 6.69 3.31 7.66
C MET A 117 7.65 4.49 7.50
N THR A 118 8.01 4.81 6.26
CA THR A 118 9.10 5.74 5.95
C THR A 118 8.61 7.12 5.51
N THR A 119 7.30 7.36 5.42
CA THR A 119 6.72 8.60 4.91
C THR A 119 5.85 9.26 5.97
N ASN A 120 6.05 10.57 6.19
CA ASN A 120 5.23 11.34 7.11
C ASN A 120 3.92 11.79 6.43
N ASN A 121 2.89 12.10 7.23
CA ASN A 121 1.61 12.57 6.69
C ASN A 121 1.78 13.85 5.86
N SER A 122 2.62 14.79 6.33
CA SER A 122 2.99 16.03 5.63
C SER A 122 3.63 15.80 4.27
N ASP A 123 4.46 14.76 4.18
CA ASP A 123 5.26 14.41 3.01
C ASP A 123 4.40 13.76 1.93
N LEU A 124 3.44 12.93 2.35
CA LEU A 124 2.44 12.32 1.47
C LEU A 124 1.65 13.39 0.70
N ILE A 125 1.37 14.52 1.35
CA ILE A 125 0.63 15.62 0.77
C ILE A 125 1.45 16.39 -0.28
N GLN A 126 2.75 16.55 -0.07
CA GLN A 126 3.64 17.07 -1.12
C GLN A 126 3.65 16.16 -2.36
N GLY A 127 3.54 14.84 -2.14
CA GLY A 127 3.32 13.86 -3.20
C GLY A 127 2.04 14.15 -3.98
N PHE A 128 0.90 14.31 -3.30
CA PHE A 128 -0.39 14.63 -3.93
C PHE A 128 -0.39 15.98 -4.67
N MET A 129 0.19 17.02 -4.09
CA MET A 129 0.31 18.33 -4.75
C MET A 129 1.11 18.25 -6.06
N ALA A 130 2.10 17.35 -6.14
CA ALA A 130 2.86 17.14 -7.36
C ALA A 130 2.04 16.51 -8.50
N PHE A 131 1.00 15.75 -8.17
CA PHE A 131 0.05 15.20 -9.15
C PHE A 131 -0.94 16.24 -9.68
N LYS A 132 -0.68 17.54 -9.50
CA LYS A 132 -1.49 18.67 -9.98
C LYS A 132 -2.92 18.69 -9.42
N LEU A 133 -3.10 18.23 -8.19
CA LEU A 133 -4.36 18.46 -7.46
C LEU A 133 -4.60 19.98 -7.30
N PRO A 134 -5.82 20.48 -7.57
CA PRO A 134 -6.16 21.87 -7.31
C PRO A 134 -5.89 22.23 -5.84
N LEU A 135 -5.50 23.48 -5.61
CA LEU A 135 -5.08 23.98 -4.29
C LEU A 135 -6.12 23.71 -3.21
N ASP A 136 -7.41 23.86 -3.53
CA ASP A 136 -8.50 23.70 -2.57
C ASP A 136 -8.53 22.27 -2.01
N TYR A 137 -8.40 21.26 -2.87
CA TYR A 137 -8.35 19.86 -2.46
C TYR A 137 -7.07 19.53 -1.69
N ALA A 138 -5.93 20.05 -2.15
CA ALA A 138 -4.67 19.86 -1.44
C ALA A 138 -4.75 20.43 -0.01
N LEU A 139 -5.26 21.65 0.14
CA LEU A 139 -5.45 22.30 1.44
C LEU A 139 -6.40 21.51 2.35
N MET A 140 -7.53 21.01 1.81
CA MET A 140 -8.46 20.16 2.56
C MET A 140 -7.77 18.90 3.08
N ILE A 141 -6.98 18.22 2.24
CA ILE A 141 -6.26 16.99 2.63
C ILE A 141 -5.17 17.31 3.68
N VAL A 142 -4.41 18.41 3.51
CA VAL A 142 -3.40 18.85 4.52
C VAL A 142 -4.06 19.07 5.87
N LEU A 143 -5.15 19.83 5.90
CA LEU A 143 -5.85 20.15 7.13
C LEU A 143 -6.43 18.89 7.77
N ALA A 144 -7.10 18.04 6.99
CA ALA A 144 -7.67 16.80 7.49
C ALA A 144 -6.61 15.90 8.13
N LEU A 145 -5.49 15.64 7.43
CA LEU A 145 -4.42 14.76 7.94
C LEU A 145 -3.74 15.29 9.20
N ASN A 146 -3.62 16.62 9.34
CA ASN A 146 -3.12 17.24 10.57
C ASN A 146 -4.16 17.26 11.70
N PHE A 147 -5.45 17.29 11.37
CA PHE A 147 -6.51 17.26 12.37
C PHE A 147 -6.82 15.85 12.88
N VAL A 148 -6.58 14.78 12.11
CA VAL A 148 -6.76 13.39 12.60
C VAL A 148 -6.04 13.12 13.93
N PRO A 149 -4.72 13.34 14.09
CA PRO A 149 -4.03 13.06 15.35
C PRO A 149 -4.55 13.93 16.49
N LEU A 150 -4.87 15.19 16.19
CA LEU A 150 -5.45 16.14 17.14
C LEU A 150 -6.84 15.70 17.63
N TYR A 151 -7.70 15.22 16.73
CA TYR A 151 -9.02 14.69 17.07
C TYR A 151 -8.92 13.38 17.86
N LEU A 152 -7.93 12.52 17.58
CA LEU A 152 -7.70 11.31 18.37
C LEU A 152 -7.26 11.64 19.80
N GLU A 153 -6.40 12.64 19.97
CA GLU A 153 -5.98 13.12 21.29
C GLU A 153 -7.15 13.75 22.05
N GLU A 154 -7.94 14.58 21.38
CA GLU A 154 -9.13 15.23 21.95
C GLU A 154 -10.21 14.20 22.33
N PHE A 155 -10.46 13.22 21.46
CA PHE A 155 -11.32 12.08 21.75
C PHE A 155 -10.84 11.34 23.01
N GLY A 156 -9.54 11.07 23.12
CA GLY A 156 -8.95 10.43 24.30
C GLY A 156 -9.17 11.24 25.58
N ARG A 157 -8.88 12.55 25.54
CA ARG A 157 -9.10 13.46 26.68
C ARG A 157 -10.56 13.53 27.10
N ILE A 158 -11.49 13.64 26.15
CA ILE A 158 -12.93 13.65 26.44
C ILE A 158 -13.36 12.29 27.01
N ALA A 159 -12.93 11.19 26.39
CA ALA A 159 -13.24 9.84 26.88
C ALA A 159 -12.79 9.65 28.33
N ASP A 160 -11.58 10.08 28.68
CA ASP A 160 -11.07 9.96 30.04
C ASP A 160 -11.81 10.88 31.03
N ALA A 161 -12.21 12.09 30.61
CA ALA A 161 -13.05 12.96 31.41
C ALA A 161 -14.45 12.36 31.67
N GLN A 162 -15.05 11.71 30.66
CA GLN A 162 -16.35 11.04 30.83
C GLN A 162 -16.23 9.80 31.73
N LYS A 163 -15.12 9.04 31.66
CA LYS A 163 -14.84 7.94 32.61
C LYS A 163 -14.77 8.46 34.05
N ALA A 164 -14.11 9.60 34.27
CA ALA A 164 -14.01 10.22 35.61
C ALA A 164 -15.37 10.68 36.16
N ARG A 165 -16.32 11.03 35.29
CA ARG A 165 -17.71 11.37 35.64
C ARG A 165 -18.61 10.14 35.84
N ALA A 166 -18.02 8.96 35.99
CA ALA A 166 -18.72 7.69 36.14
C ALA A 166 -19.69 7.35 35.00
N HIS A 167 -19.51 7.91 33.79
CA HIS A 167 -20.25 7.43 32.63
C HIS A 167 -19.80 6.01 32.31
N ALA A 168 -20.74 5.06 32.32
CA ALA A 168 -20.52 3.71 31.84
C ALA A 168 -20.33 3.73 30.31
N LEU A 169 -19.11 4.00 29.86
CA LEU A 169 -18.76 3.95 28.43
C LEU A 169 -18.88 2.52 27.85
N VAL A 170 -19.06 1.51 28.72
CA VAL A 170 -19.17 0.10 28.35
C VAL A 170 -20.40 -0.50 29.02
N GLU A 171 -21.59 -0.11 28.58
CA GLU A 171 -22.80 -0.91 28.82
C GLU A 171 -22.71 -2.25 28.05
N ARG A 172 -23.38 -3.29 28.56
CA ARG A 172 -23.46 -4.60 27.89
C ARG A 172 -24.32 -4.50 26.61
N GLY A 173 -23.86 -5.15 25.53
CA GLY A 173 -24.54 -5.18 24.23
C GLY A 173 -23.99 -4.17 23.21
N LEU A 174 -24.41 -4.29 21.95
CA LEU A 174 -24.00 -3.37 20.88
C LEU A 174 -24.65 -1.99 21.04
N LEU A 175 -25.92 -1.97 21.43
CA LEU A 175 -26.71 -0.74 21.58
C LEU A 175 -26.23 0.12 22.76
N GLY A 176 -25.86 -0.50 23.88
CA GLY A 176 -25.30 0.19 25.04
C GLY A 176 -23.94 0.83 24.74
N ARG A 177 -23.08 0.14 23.99
CA ARG A 177 -21.81 0.72 23.52
C ARG A 177 -22.02 1.92 22.59
N ALA A 178 -22.99 1.84 21.69
CA ALA A 178 -23.32 2.97 20.80
C ALA A 178 -23.82 4.18 21.59
N ARG A 179 -24.70 3.98 22.59
CA ARG A 179 -25.16 5.06 23.48
C ARG A 179 -24.04 5.65 24.32
N GLY A 180 -23.12 4.81 24.79
CA GLY A 180 -21.94 5.24 25.55
C GLY A 180 -20.99 6.16 24.77
N LEU A 181 -21.03 6.16 23.43
CA LEU A 181 -20.24 7.07 22.60
C LEU A 181 -20.85 8.46 22.44
N ILE A 182 -22.16 8.62 22.65
CA ILE A 182 -22.86 9.90 22.45
C ILE A 182 -22.25 11.04 23.31
N PRO A 183 -21.95 10.86 24.62
CA PRO A 183 -21.35 11.91 25.45
C PRO A 183 -19.95 12.34 25.02
N ILE A 184 -19.26 11.52 24.21
CA ILE A 184 -17.96 11.86 23.62
C ILE A 184 -18.17 12.54 22.27
N PHE A 185 -19.08 12.01 21.46
CA PHE A 185 -19.32 12.47 20.10
C PHE A 185 -19.86 13.91 20.02
N VAL A 186 -20.82 14.26 20.88
CA VAL A 186 -21.42 15.60 20.90
C VAL A 186 -20.38 16.71 21.14
N PRO A 187 -19.58 16.70 22.24
CA PRO A 187 -18.59 17.74 22.46
C PRO A 187 -17.49 17.74 21.39
N LEU A 188 -17.05 16.56 20.92
CA LEU A 188 -16.05 16.48 19.85
C LEU A 188 -16.53 17.16 18.56
N THR A 189 -17.81 16.99 18.22
CA THR A 189 -18.40 17.59 17.01
C THR A 189 -18.55 19.10 17.15
N LEU A 190 -18.98 19.59 18.31
CA LEU A 190 -19.07 21.03 18.57
C LEU A 190 -17.69 21.70 18.47
N ASN A 191 -16.67 21.09 19.09
CA ASN A 191 -15.29 21.58 19.00
C ASN A 191 -14.75 21.54 17.56
N ALA A 192 -15.16 20.55 16.76
CA ALA A 192 -14.79 20.45 15.35
C ALA A 192 -15.38 21.60 14.51
N VAL A 193 -16.64 21.99 14.76
CA VAL A 193 -17.31 23.10 14.08
C VAL A 193 -16.62 24.43 14.43
N ASP A 194 -16.36 24.69 15.71
CA ASP A 194 -15.68 25.92 16.14
C ASP A 194 -14.26 26.01 15.57
N ARG A 195 -13.55 24.88 15.52
CA ARG A 195 -12.22 24.80 14.90
C ARG A 195 -12.28 25.09 13.41
N ALA A 196 -13.27 24.56 12.69
CA ALA A 196 -13.45 24.82 11.27
C ALA A 196 -13.71 26.30 10.99
N ASP A 197 -14.56 26.96 11.79
CA ASP A 197 -14.82 28.39 11.69
C ASP A 197 -13.56 29.23 11.96
N THR A 198 -12.82 28.88 13.02
CA THR A 198 -11.55 29.53 13.37
C THR A 198 -10.53 29.40 12.23
N VAL A 199 -10.37 28.20 11.67
CA VAL A 199 -9.43 27.93 10.57
C VAL A 199 -9.84 28.68 9.30
N GLY A 200 -11.14 28.72 8.99
CA GLY A 200 -11.68 29.49 7.87
C GLY A 200 -11.32 30.97 7.97
N LYS A 201 -11.58 31.60 9.12
CA LYS A 201 -11.23 33.00 9.39
C LYS A 201 -9.73 33.25 9.27
N VAL A 202 -8.89 32.35 9.77
CA VAL A 202 -7.43 32.46 9.65
C VAL A 202 -6.98 32.39 8.19
N LEU A 203 -7.56 31.49 7.39
CA LEU A 203 -7.24 31.36 5.97
C LEU A 203 -7.66 32.59 5.16
N GLU A 204 -8.79 33.21 5.52
CA GLU A 204 -9.28 34.45 4.92
C GLU A 204 -8.33 35.62 5.23
N ILE A 205 -7.95 35.82 6.50
CA ILE A 205 -7.01 36.87 6.92
C ILE A 205 -5.65 36.70 6.23
N ARG A 206 -5.17 35.45 6.07
CA ARG A 206 -3.91 35.16 5.38
C ARG A 206 -4.01 35.26 3.85
N GLY A 207 -5.22 35.42 3.30
CA GLY A 207 -5.46 35.51 1.87
C GLY A 207 -5.09 34.24 1.10
N VAL A 208 -5.16 33.05 1.73
CA VAL A 208 -4.74 31.77 1.11
C VAL A 208 -5.56 31.47 -0.14
N ALA A 209 -6.87 31.75 -0.11
CA ALA A 209 -7.77 31.55 -1.25
C ALA A 209 -7.46 32.45 -2.46
N ARG A 210 -6.75 33.57 -2.28
CA ARG A 210 -6.41 34.51 -3.36
C ARG A 210 -5.03 34.28 -3.96
N ARG A 211 -4.16 33.50 -3.30
CA ARG A 211 -2.81 33.22 -3.80
C ARG A 211 -2.86 32.05 -4.78
N ARG A 212 -2.30 32.24 -5.97
CA ARG A 212 -1.94 31.13 -6.86
C ARG A 212 -0.78 30.38 -6.20
N PHE A 213 -1.09 29.48 -5.28
CA PHE A 213 -0.11 28.72 -4.53
C PHE A 213 0.70 27.90 -5.53
N ARG A 214 1.98 28.27 -5.68
CA ARG A 214 2.93 27.50 -6.45
C ARG A 214 3.65 26.65 -5.42
N PRO A 215 3.49 25.32 -5.42
CA PRO A 215 4.23 24.47 -4.52
C PRO A 215 5.72 24.68 -4.82
N GLU A 216 6.44 25.23 -3.85
CA GLU A 216 7.90 25.25 -3.92
C GLU A 216 8.36 23.89 -3.46
N PHE A 217 9.10 23.23 -4.32
CA PHE A 217 9.47 21.84 -4.16
C PHE A 217 10.97 21.81 -3.94
N ASP A 218 11.39 21.16 -2.85
CA ASP A 218 12.82 20.93 -2.63
C ASP A 218 13.39 20.15 -3.84
N PRO A 219 14.61 20.48 -4.27
CA PRO A 219 15.26 19.77 -5.36
C PRO A 219 15.42 18.29 -5.00
N ILE A 220 15.26 17.43 -6.01
CA ILE A 220 15.28 15.97 -5.82
C ILE A 220 16.63 15.56 -5.21
N ASN A 221 16.58 14.91 -4.06
CA ASN A 221 17.78 14.48 -3.34
C ASN A 221 18.50 13.32 -4.06
N GLY A 222 19.83 13.21 -3.91
CA GLY A 222 20.63 12.10 -4.44
C GLY A 222 20.08 10.68 -4.20
N PRO A 223 19.63 10.31 -2.97
CA PRO A 223 19.00 9.01 -2.72
C PRO A 223 17.65 8.83 -3.46
N SER A 224 16.95 9.90 -3.82
CA SER A 224 15.75 9.83 -4.67
C SER A 224 16.09 9.45 -6.11
N TRP A 225 17.21 9.93 -6.65
CA TRP A 225 17.71 9.48 -7.96
C TRP A 225 18.13 8.02 -7.96
N ALA A 226 18.74 7.54 -6.87
CA ALA A 226 19.07 6.13 -6.71
C ALA A 226 17.81 5.25 -6.68
N LEU A 227 16.75 5.68 -5.98
CA LEU A 227 15.47 4.97 -5.99
C LEU A 227 14.85 4.96 -7.39
N LEU A 228 14.80 6.10 -8.08
CA LEU A 228 14.31 6.19 -9.46
C LEU A 228 15.09 5.27 -10.41
N GLY A 229 16.43 5.26 -10.32
CA GLY A 229 17.27 4.35 -11.09
C GLY A 229 16.94 2.89 -10.80
N ALA A 230 16.77 2.52 -9.52
CA ALA A 230 16.35 1.18 -9.13
C ALA A 230 14.95 0.83 -9.66
N THR A 231 14.01 1.79 -9.67
CA THR A 231 12.65 1.60 -10.21
C THR A 231 12.64 1.36 -11.72
N LEU A 232 13.48 2.07 -12.46
CA LEU A 232 13.58 1.96 -13.92
C LEU A 232 14.32 0.69 -14.32
N LEU A 233 15.39 0.34 -13.60
CA LEU A 233 16.05 -0.96 -13.74
C LEU A 233 15.09 -2.11 -13.44
N LEU A 234 14.22 -1.94 -12.46
CA LEU A 234 13.17 -2.90 -12.13
C LEU A 234 12.17 -3.10 -13.25
N ALA A 235 11.61 -2.00 -13.75
CA ALA A 235 10.69 -2.04 -14.87
C ALA A 235 11.37 -2.67 -16.10
N GLY A 236 12.64 -2.33 -16.36
CA GLY A 236 13.44 -2.89 -17.44
C GLY A 236 13.74 -4.39 -17.28
N LEU A 237 14.18 -4.83 -16.10
CA LEU A 237 14.45 -6.24 -15.80
C LEU A 237 13.19 -7.08 -15.85
N ALA A 238 12.08 -6.55 -15.37
CA ALA A 238 10.82 -7.25 -15.38
C ALA A 238 10.26 -7.34 -16.82
N LEU A 239 10.34 -6.27 -17.62
CA LEU A 239 10.04 -6.30 -19.05
C LEU A 239 10.96 -7.27 -19.83
N ALA A 240 12.26 -7.29 -19.51
CA ALA A 240 13.21 -8.23 -20.11
C ALA A 240 12.88 -9.68 -19.74
N SER A 241 12.48 -9.94 -18.49
CA SER A 241 12.05 -11.27 -18.05
C SER A 241 10.77 -11.73 -18.73
N ALA A 242 9.83 -10.82 -19.02
CA ALA A 242 8.65 -11.12 -19.83
C ALA A 242 8.97 -11.29 -21.32
N ALA A 243 9.97 -10.56 -21.84
CA ALA A 243 10.45 -10.75 -23.21
C ALA A 243 11.13 -12.11 -23.40
N LEU A 244 11.92 -12.56 -22.41
CA LEU A 244 12.48 -13.92 -22.36
C LEU A 244 11.40 -15.00 -22.13
N GLY A 245 10.27 -14.65 -21.53
CA GLY A 245 9.09 -15.51 -21.41
C GLY A 245 8.28 -15.65 -22.71
N ARG A 246 8.44 -14.74 -23.68
CA ARG A 246 7.80 -14.85 -25.00
C ARG A 246 8.30 -16.05 -25.79
N ASP A 247 9.51 -16.54 -25.54
CA ASP A 247 10.05 -17.72 -26.21
C ASP A 247 9.23 -18.98 -25.88
N LEU A 248 8.63 -19.07 -24.68
CA LEU A 248 7.76 -20.18 -24.28
C LEU A 248 6.36 -20.11 -24.91
N ILE A 249 5.82 -18.90 -25.12
CA ILE A 249 4.53 -18.70 -25.80
C ILE A 249 4.69 -18.86 -27.32
N ALA A 250 5.80 -18.39 -27.88
CA ALA A 250 6.16 -18.56 -29.29
C ALA A 250 6.41 -20.04 -29.62
N THR A 251 7.14 -20.79 -28.78
CA THR A 251 7.33 -22.23 -28.98
C THR A 251 6.05 -23.04 -28.80
N TRP A 252 5.12 -22.62 -27.93
CA TRP A 252 3.80 -23.25 -27.80
C TRP A 252 2.91 -22.98 -29.02
N LEU A 253 2.92 -21.76 -29.55
CA LEU A 253 2.21 -21.39 -30.78
C LEU A 253 2.81 -22.07 -32.03
N GLU A 254 4.13 -22.21 -32.11
CA GLU A 254 4.81 -22.92 -33.19
C GLU A 254 4.65 -24.44 -33.10
N GLY A 255 4.53 -24.99 -31.89
CA GLY A 255 4.25 -26.41 -31.63
C GLY A 255 2.80 -26.82 -31.90
N ALA A 256 1.83 -25.94 -31.64
CA ALA A 256 0.40 -26.21 -31.84
C ALA A 256 -0.01 -26.29 -33.31
N TRP A 257 0.73 -25.65 -34.24
CA TRP A 257 0.43 -25.67 -35.68
C TRP A 257 1.16 -26.78 -36.48
N ARG A 258 2.05 -27.56 -35.84
CA ARG A 258 2.90 -28.56 -36.53
C ARG A 258 2.58 -30.03 -36.19
N ALA A 259 1.45 -30.34 -35.56
CA ALA A 259 0.97 -31.72 -35.47
C ALA A 259 0.13 -32.09 -36.73
N PRO A 260 0.37 -33.25 -37.38
CA PRO A 260 0.18 -33.42 -38.82
C PRO A 260 -1.25 -33.82 -39.19
N PHE A 261 -1.96 -32.95 -39.93
CA PHE A 261 -3.11 -33.35 -40.76
C PHE A 261 -2.65 -34.01 -42.08
N SER A 262 -1.67 -34.90 -42.02
CA SER A 262 -1.23 -35.68 -43.18
C SER A 262 -0.61 -37.01 -42.79
N ALA A 263 -1.46 -38.01 -42.51
CA ALA A 263 -1.20 -39.40 -42.89
C ALA A 263 -2.45 -40.25 -42.60
N ALA A 264 -3.05 -40.71 -43.70
CA ALA A 264 -3.88 -41.91 -43.89
C ALA A 264 -5.16 -42.07 -43.06
#